data_AF-A0A537SEW2-F1
#
_entry.id   AF-A0A537SEW2-F1
#
_cell.length_a   1.000
_cell.length_b   1.000
_cell.length_c   1.000
_cell.angle_alpha   90.00
_cell.angle_beta   90.00
_cell.angle_gamma   90.00
#
_symmetry.space_group_name_H-M   'P 1'
#
loop_
_entity.id
_entity.type
_entity.pdbx_description
1 polymer ?
#
loop_
_entity_poly.entity_id
_entity_poly.type
_entity_poly.pdbx_seq_one_letter_code
_entity_poly.pdbx_strand_id
1 'polypeptide(L)' 'MNMSVTQFVQAPAIVTGSRSLWHEIIDTVIEEPRRTAADEIAEYLARHQHDLSPTLRIELERRHVCV' A
#
# COMPACT_ATOMS: atom_id res chain seq x y z
N MET A 1 -49.92 -9.17 -32.53
CA MET A 1 -49.08 -7.98 -32.30
C MET A 1 -49.90 -6.96 -31.51
N ASN A 2 -49.41 -6.59 -30.33
CA ASN A 2 -49.69 -5.36 -29.57
C ASN A 2 -48.74 -5.37 -28.37
N MET A 3 -47.53 -4.83 -28.54
CA MET A 3 -46.58 -4.63 -27.45
C MET A 3 -46.91 -3.33 -26.73
N SER A 4 -47.00 -3.38 -25.41
CA SER A 4 -46.76 -2.23 -24.54
C SER A 4 -46.04 -2.73 -23.28
N VAL A 5 -44.74 -2.94 -23.42
CA VAL A 5 -43.85 -3.11 -22.27
C VAL A 5 -43.57 -1.72 -21.74
N THR A 6 -44.19 -1.43 -20.61
CA THR A 6 -44.02 -0.23 -19.80
C THR A 6 -42.54 0.02 -19.54
N GLN A 7 -42.02 1.06 -20.21
CA GLN A 7 -41.18 2.11 -19.64
C GLN A 7 -40.29 1.62 -18.49
N PHE A 8 -39.13 1.06 -18.84
CA PHE A 8 -38.08 0.79 -17.87
C PHE A 8 -37.72 2.10 -17.15
N VAL A 9 -38.12 2.14 -15.88
CA VAL A 9 -37.71 3.02 -14.80
C VAL A 9 -36.40 3.74 -15.09
N GLN A 10 -36.54 5.06 -15.28
CA GLN A 10 -35.62 6.14 -14.90
C GLN A 10 -34.21 5.66 -14.50
N ALA A 11 -33.23 5.94 -15.36
CA ALA A 11 -31.81 5.74 -15.06
C ALA A 11 -31.49 6.34 -13.68
N PRO A 12 -30.84 5.60 -12.77
CA PRO A 12 -30.49 6.17 -11.48
C PRO A 12 -29.52 7.31 -11.73
N ALA A 13 -29.81 8.44 -11.07
CA ALA A 13 -29.01 9.64 -11.09
C ALA A 13 -27.53 9.29 -11.01
N ILE A 14 -26.77 9.79 -11.98
CA ILE A 14 -25.31 9.78 -11.96
C ILE A 14 -24.91 10.29 -10.58
N VAL A 15 -24.28 9.43 -9.78
CA VAL A 15 -23.76 9.76 -8.45
C VAL A 15 -22.56 10.68 -8.65
N THR A 16 -22.84 11.94 -8.94
CA THR A 16 -21.89 13.05 -8.85
C THR A 16 -21.83 13.47 -7.38
N GLY A 17 -20.89 12.93 -6.59
CA GLY A 17 -20.78 13.43 -5.21
C GLY A 17 -19.89 12.70 -4.21
N SER A 18 -19.28 11.56 -4.53
CA SER A 18 -18.30 10.94 -3.63
C SER A 18 -17.13 10.45 -4.44
N ARG A 19 -15.91 10.92 -4.14
CA ARG A 19 -14.68 10.24 -4.55
C ARG A 19 -14.89 8.78 -4.18
N SER A 20 -14.86 7.89 -5.17
CA SER A 20 -15.11 6.47 -4.91
C SER A 20 -14.08 5.99 -3.89
N LEU A 21 -14.52 5.22 -2.91
CA LEU A 21 -13.64 4.62 -1.88
C LEU A 21 -12.42 3.95 -2.52
N TRP A 22 -12.57 3.39 -3.73
CA TRP A 22 -11.47 2.81 -4.48
C TRP A 22 -10.40 3.81 -4.89
N HIS A 23 -10.78 5.04 -5.25
CA HIS A 23 -9.80 6.08 -5.55
C HIS A 23 -9.05 6.44 -4.27
N GLU A 24 -9.73 6.66 -3.14
CA GLU A 24 -9.08 6.97 -1.86
C GLU A 24 -8.10 5.86 -1.40
N ILE A 25 -8.46 4.59 -1.59
CA ILE A 25 -7.58 3.45 -1.31
C ILE A 25 -6.35 3.46 -2.24
N ILE A 26 -6.56 3.67 -3.54
CA ILE A 26 -5.46 3.72 -4.51
C ILE A 26 -4.53 4.90 -4.24
N ASP A 27 -5.09 6.07 -3.94
CA ASP A 27 -4.34 7.27 -3.59
C ASP A 27 -3.51 7.03 -2.32
N THR A 28 -4.09 6.40 -1.29
CA THR A 28 -3.35 6.04 -0.07
C THR A 28 -2.20 5.08 -0.37
N VAL A 29 -2.42 4.06 -1.21
CA VAL A 29 -1.38 3.09 -1.61
C VAL A 29 -0.30 3.70 -2.51
N ILE A 30 -0.62 4.75 -3.25
CA ILE A 30 0.33 5.48 -4.12
C ILE A 30 1.10 6.55 -3.32
N GLU A 31 0.42 7.25 -2.40
CA GLU A 31 1.00 8.30 -1.56
C GLU A 31 1.86 7.73 -0.43
N GLU A 32 1.55 6.54 0.06
CA GLU A 32 2.42 5.85 1.00
C GLU A 32 3.71 5.44 0.25
N PRO A 33 4.89 5.97 0.64
CA PRO A 33 6.14 5.50 0.07
C PRO A 33 6.19 4.00 0.36
N ARG A 34 6.08 3.17 -0.68
CA ARG A 34 6.11 1.71 -0.54
C ARG A 34 7.40 1.36 0.19
N ARG A 35 7.33 1.16 1.50
CA ARG A 35 8.47 0.67 2.27
C ARG A 35 8.81 -0.66 1.66
N THR A 36 10.00 -0.72 1.11
CA THR A 36 10.48 -1.97 0.54
C THR A 36 10.80 -2.91 1.70
N ALA A 37 10.75 -4.22 1.46
CA ALA A 37 11.23 -5.18 2.45
C ALA A 37 12.66 -4.85 2.91
N ALA A 38 13.48 -4.24 2.04
CA ALA A 38 14.83 -3.79 2.40
C ALA A 38 14.81 -2.65 3.44
N ASP A 39 13.87 -1.70 3.35
CA ASP A 39 13.72 -0.60 4.31
C ASP A 39 13.32 -1.12 5.68
N GLU A 40 12.38 -2.08 5.74
CA GLU A 40 11.93 -2.70 6.99
C GLU A 40 13.05 -3.51 7.65
N ILE A 41 13.81 -4.26 6.85
CA ILE A 41 14.98 -5.02 7.32
C ILE A 41 16.05 -4.06 7.86
N ALA A 42 16.35 -2.98 7.14
CA ALA A 42 17.33 -1.99 7.59
C ALA A 42 16.90 -1.33 8.92
N GLU A 43 15.62 -0.98 9.04
CA GLU A 43 15.05 -0.41 10.26
C GLU A 43 15.09 -1.40 11.44
N TYR A 44 14.79 -2.68 11.20
CA TYR A 44 14.89 -3.73 12.22
C TYR A 44 16.33 -3.91 12.71
N LEU A 45 17.29 -4.00 11.79
CA LEU A 45 18.70 -4.18 12.11
C LEU A 45 19.26 -2.98 12.90
N ALA A 46 18.90 -1.75 12.52
CA ALA A 46 19.32 -0.56 13.24
C ALA A 46 18.81 -0.53 14.69
N ARG A 47 17.54 -0.92 14.91
CA ARG A 47 16.95 -0.97 16.25
C ARG A 47 17.56 -2.03 17.16
N HIS A 48 17.97 -3.17 16.60
CA HIS A 48 18.43 -4.34 17.35
C HIS A 48 19.93 -4.58 17.22
N GLN A 49 20.72 -3.58 16.80
CA GLN A 49 22.15 -3.73 16.53
C GLN A 49 22.94 -4.33 17.69
N HIS A 50 22.51 -4.08 18.93
CA HIS A 50 23.17 -4.58 20.14
C HIS A 50 22.76 -6.00 20.52
N ASP A 51 21.64 -6.49 19.99
CA ASP A 51 21.14 -7.84 20.19
C ASP A 51 21.72 -8.83 19.16
N LEU A 52 22.30 -8.31 18.09
CA LEU A 52 22.99 -9.10 17.08
C LEU A 52 24.29 -9.70 17.65
N SER A 53 24.58 -10.94 17.27
CA SER A 53 25.85 -11.57 17.62
C SER A 53 27.03 -10.77 17.02
N PRO A 54 28.21 -10.76 17.68
CA PRO A 54 29.38 -10.05 17.17
C PRO A 54 29.74 -10.43 15.72
N THR A 55 29.60 -11.71 15.37
CA THR A 55 29.84 -12.23 14.02
C THR A 55 28.90 -11.60 12.99
N LEU A 56 27.61 -11.49 13.29
CA LEU A 56 26.62 -10.91 12.38
C LEU A 56 26.86 -9.40 12.19
N ARG A 57 27.21 -8.69 13.26
CA ARG A 57 27.54 -7.26 13.17
C ARG A 57 28.73 -7.00 12.24
N ILE A 58 29.82 -7.76 12.40
CA ILE A 58 31.02 -7.65 11.55
C ILE A 58 30.67 -7.92 10.07
N GLU A 59 29.83 -8.93 9.81
CA GLU A 59 29.45 -9.27 8.44
C GLU A 59 28.58 -8.18 7.80
N LEU A 60 27.67 -7.55 8.57
CA LEU A 60 26.84 -6.43 8.10
C LEU A 60 27.68 -5.18 7.81
N GLU A 61 28.63 -4.84 8.70
CA GLU A 61 29.58 -3.75 8.50
C GLU A 61 30.41 -3.96 7.22
N ARG A 62 30.91 -5.17 6.99
CA ARG A 62 31.66 -5.53 5.76
C ARG A 62 30.85 -5.37 4.48
N ARG A 63 29.53 -5.58 4.57
CA ARG A 63 28.61 -5.48 3.43
C ARG A 63 28.06 -4.07 3.23
N HIS A 64 28.47 -3.11 4.04
CA HIS A 64 27.94 -1.73 4.03
C HIS A 64 26.42 -1.69 4.21
N VAL A 65 25.85 -2.70 4.87
CA VAL A 65 24.44 -2.70 5.30
C VAL A 65 24.47 -2.12 6.71
N CYS A 66 24.18 -0.83 6.80
CA CYS A 66 24.33 0.04 7.96
C CYS A 66 24.27 -0.64 9.34
N VAL A 67 25.16 -0.20 10.21
CA VAL A 67 24.95 -0.12 11.67
C VAL A 67 25.35 1.28 12.11
#